data_AF-A0A6A6K468-F1
#
_entry.id   AF-A0A6A6K468-F1
#
_cell.length_a   1.000
_cell.length_b   1.000
_cell.length_c   1.000
_cell.angle_alpha   90.00
_cell.angle_beta   90.00
_cell.angle_gamma   90.00
#
_symmetry.space_group_name_H-M   'P 1'
#
loop_
_entity.id
_entity.type
_entity.pdbx_description
1 polymer ?
#
loop_
_entity_poly.entity_id
_entity_poly.type
_entity_poly.pdbx_seq_one_letter_code
_entity_poly.pdbx_strand_id
1 'polypeptide(L)'
;MTPSLGFRLFVDAREVGMMSEGYVWIITDGMTDYLRSLTPLKENPSIVDAELNIYGLLAYDAAIALALAIEDVGTVNFGLRKANVSGNHSTYLATLGISPNGPKIPQALSNTSFKGLTGDYLFVNRQLPTSAFQIVNVIGDGERELGFWTPEMDLSKN
;
A
#
# COMPACT_ATOMS: atom_id res chain seq x y z
N MET A 1 3.58 16.64 7.11
CA MET A 1 4.37 15.63 6.36
C MET A 1 5.24 16.38 5.36
N THR A 2 6.51 16.02 5.21
CA THR A 2 7.36 16.56 4.15
C THR A 2 6.92 16.01 2.80
N PRO A 3 6.95 16.80 1.70
CA PRO A 3 6.64 16.27 0.39
C PRO A 3 7.57 15.11 0.03
N SER A 4 7.03 14.10 -0.65
CA SER A 4 7.82 12.98 -1.15
C SER A 4 8.92 13.47 -2.09
N LEU A 5 10.00 12.70 -2.26
CA LEU A 5 11.05 13.02 -3.24
C LEU A 5 10.46 13.20 -4.64
N GLY A 6 9.46 12.41 -5.01
CA GLY A 6 8.75 12.52 -6.27
C GLY A 6 8.04 13.88 -6.43
N PHE A 7 7.38 14.40 -5.39
CA PHE A 7 6.75 15.72 -5.46
C PHE A 7 7.77 16.83 -5.77
N ARG A 8 8.93 16.81 -5.10
CA ARG A 8 9.99 17.80 -5.35
C ARG A 8 10.50 17.74 -6.79
N LEU A 9 10.70 16.52 -7.33
CA LEU A 9 11.08 16.33 -8.72
C LEU A 9 10.12 17.03 -9.69
N PHE A 10 8.80 16.89 -9.49
CA PHE A 10 7.80 17.52 -10.36
C PHE A 10 7.70 19.04 -10.19
N VAL A 11 7.98 19.56 -8.99
CA VAL A 11 8.12 21.00 -8.78
C VAL A 11 9.30 21.54 -9.58
N ASP A 12 10.47 20.92 -9.46
CA ASP A 12 11.69 21.33 -10.17
C ASP A 12 11.50 21.18 -11.70
N ALA A 13 10.93 20.06 -12.16
CA ALA A 13 10.64 19.81 -13.57
C ALA A 13 9.72 20.87 -14.18
N ARG A 14 8.74 21.36 -13.41
CA ARG A 14 7.88 22.47 -13.83
C ARG A 14 8.67 23.78 -13.95
N GLU A 15 9.53 24.08 -12.99
CA GLU A 15 10.35 25.30 -12.99
C GLU A 15 11.31 25.35 -14.20
N VAL A 16 11.85 24.19 -14.61
CA VAL A 16 12.72 24.11 -15.79
C VAL A 16 11.98 23.85 -17.11
N GLY A 17 10.64 23.90 -17.10
CA GLY A 17 9.82 23.79 -18.30
C GLY A 17 9.64 22.37 -18.86
N MET A 18 10.02 21.32 -18.12
CA MET A 18 9.84 19.92 -18.52
C MET A 18 8.39 19.40 -18.38
N MET A 19 7.47 20.24 -17.88
CA MET A 19 6.02 19.97 -17.89
C MET A 19 5.34 20.48 -19.16
N SER A 20 6.11 21.00 -20.13
CA SER A 20 5.60 21.51 -21.42
C SER A 20 5.58 20.44 -22.52
N GLU A 21 5.11 20.81 -23.70
CA GLU A 21 5.08 19.93 -24.87
C GLU A 21 6.48 19.38 -25.21
N GLY A 22 6.55 18.10 -25.58
CA GLY A 22 7.80 17.40 -25.89
C GLY A 22 8.31 16.46 -24.78
N TYR A 23 7.65 16.44 -23.62
CA TYR A 23 7.95 15.54 -22.52
C TYR A 23 6.81 14.56 -22.24
N VAL A 24 7.16 13.35 -21.81
CA VAL A 24 6.22 12.32 -21.35
C VAL A 24 6.63 11.89 -19.95
N TRP A 25 5.65 11.78 -19.06
CA TRP A 25 5.84 11.35 -17.69
C TRP A 25 5.08 10.05 -17.46
N ILE A 26 5.75 9.09 -16.83
CA ILE A 26 5.14 7.84 -16.38
C ILE A 26 5.19 7.86 -14.86
N ILE A 27 4.03 7.72 -14.22
CA ILE A 27 3.88 7.77 -12.78
C ILE A 27 3.10 6.56 -12.29
N THR A 28 3.33 6.19 -11.04
CA THR A 28 2.51 5.20 -10.33
C THR A 28 1.28 5.86 -9.74
N ASP A 29 0.22 5.11 -9.52
CA ASP A 29 -1.03 5.59 -8.91
C ASP A 29 -0.81 6.38 -7.60
N GLY A 30 0.05 5.89 -6.71
CA GLY A 30 0.38 6.60 -5.46
C GLY A 30 1.05 7.97 -5.65
N MET A 31 1.47 8.32 -6.86
CA MET A 31 2.01 9.63 -7.25
C MET A 31 0.99 10.54 -7.94
N THR A 32 -0.13 9.98 -8.45
CA THR A 32 -1.15 10.71 -9.20
C THR A 32 -1.83 11.81 -8.38
N ASP A 33 -2.15 11.52 -7.11
CA ASP A 33 -2.80 12.49 -6.21
C ASP A 33 -1.92 13.72 -5.95
N TYR A 34 -0.60 13.52 -5.92
CA TYR A 34 0.34 14.63 -5.78
C TYR A 34 0.38 15.50 -7.03
N LEU A 35 0.29 14.92 -8.24
CA LEU A 35 0.21 15.71 -9.46
C LEU A 35 -1.08 16.52 -9.53
N ARG A 36 -2.21 15.96 -9.09
CA ARG A 36 -3.48 16.71 -8.99
C ARG A 36 -3.37 17.92 -8.06
N SER A 37 -2.55 17.85 -7.02
CA SER A 37 -2.28 19.02 -6.15
C SER A 37 -1.41 20.09 -6.79
N LEU A 38 -0.63 19.73 -7.83
CA LEU A 38 0.24 20.65 -8.57
C LEU A 38 -0.50 21.34 -9.72
N THR A 39 -1.68 20.85 -10.11
CA THR A 39 -2.55 21.54 -11.05
C THR A 39 -3.39 22.60 -10.31
N PRO A 40 -3.65 23.78 -10.89
CA PRO A 40 -4.36 24.87 -10.20
C PRO A 40 -5.85 24.61 -9.89
N LEU A 41 -6.35 23.38 -10.08
CA LEU A 41 -7.79 23.08 -10.12
C LEU A 41 -8.49 22.99 -8.75
N LYS A 42 -7.84 23.34 -7.63
CA LYS A 42 -8.49 23.34 -6.30
C LYS A 42 -8.83 24.76 -5.83
N GLU A 43 -9.92 25.33 -6.35
CA GLU A 43 -10.51 26.59 -5.87
C GLU A 43 -11.29 26.46 -4.54
N ASN A 44 -11.12 25.38 -3.77
CA ASN A 44 -11.74 25.29 -2.45
C ASN A 44 -10.78 24.71 -1.38
N PRO A 45 -10.03 25.56 -0.66
CA PRO A 45 -9.12 25.14 0.42
C PRO A 45 -9.85 24.67 1.69
N SER A 46 -11.19 24.74 1.76
CA SER A 46 -11.97 24.38 2.95
C SER A 46 -12.40 22.91 3.02
N ILE A 47 -12.26 22.17 1.92
CA ILE A 47 -12.49 20.72 1.90
C ILE A 47 -11.14 20.04 1.72
N VAL A 48 -10.44 19.87 2.85
CA VAL A 48 -9.44 18.81 2.97
C VAL A 48 -10.23 17.52 3.14
N ASP A 49 -10.91 17.10 2.07
CA ASP A 49 -11.16 15.69 1.87
C ASP A 49 -9.76 15.14 1.64
N ALA A 50 -9.19 14.58 2.70
CA ALA A 50 -7.94 13.85 2.59
C ALA A 50 -8.27 12.55 1.86
N GLU A 51 -8.53 12.69 0.56
CA GLU A 51 -8.79 11.58 -0.35
C GLU A 51 -7.66 10.57 -0.11
N LEU A 52 -8.03 9.40 0.41
CA LEU A 52 -7.08 8.37 0.76
C LEU A 52 -6.46 7.86 -0.53
N ASN A 53 -5.18 8.16 -0.72
CA ASN A 53 -4.42 7.56 -1.80
C ASN A 53 -4.38 6.03 -1.64
N ILE A 54 -3.90 5.33 -2.66
CA ILE A 54 -3.80 3.87 -2.65
C ILE A 54 -3.10 3.29 -1.42
N TYR A 55 -2.12 4.00 -0.84
CA TYR A 55 -1.45 3.54 0.38
C TYR A 55 -2.36 3.61 1.61
N GLY A 56 -3.21 4.63 1.69
CA GLY A 56 -4.24 4.74 2.72
C GLY A 56 -5.28 3.62 2.62
N LEU A 57 -5.72 3.32 1.40
CA LEU A 57 -6.65 2.22 1.12
C LEU A 57 -6.02 0.85 1.45
N LEU A 58 -4.77 0.62 1.04
CA LEU A 58 -4.03 -0.60 1.38
C LEU A 58 -3.80 -0.75 2.89
N ALA A 59 -3.52 0.35 3.59
CA ALA A 59 -3.35 0.32 5.05
C ALA A 59 -4.66 -0.03 5.77
N TYR A 60 -5.80 0.46 5.27
CA TYR A 60 -7.11 0.10 5.77
C TYR A 60 -7.37 -1.41 5.60
N ASP A 61 -7.20 -1.94 4.39
CA ASP A 61 -7.40 -3.37 4.13
C ASP A 61 -6.43 -4.24 4.93
N ALA A 62 -5.16 -3.82 5.09
CA ALA A 62 -4.19 -4.53 5.93
C ALA A 62 -4.60 -4.59 7.40
N ALA A 63 -5.22 -3.53 7.94
CA ALA A 63 -5.73 -3.51 9.31
C ALA A 63 -6.92 -4.47 9.47
N ILE A 64 -7.82 -4.54 8.49
CA ILE A 64 -8.93 -5.51 8.46
C ILE A 64 -8.39 -6.95 8.40
N ALA A 65 -7.41 -7.22 7.53
CA ALA A 65 -6.79 -8.53 7.41
C ALA A 65 -6.17 -9.01 8.74
N LEU A 66 -5.46 -8.11 9.42
CA LEU A 66 -4.87 -8.39 10.72
C LEU A 66 -5.92 -8.66 11.79
N ALA A 67 -7.00 -7.88 11.82
CA ALA A 67 -8.08 -8.07 12.77
C ALA A 67 -8.73 -9.46 12.62
N LEU A 68 -9.07 -9.84 11.38
CA LEU A 68 -9.66 -11.15 11.07
C LEU A 68 -8.71 -12.30 11.46
N ALA A 69 -7.42 -12.17 11.16
CA ALA A 69 -6.44 -13.19 11.53
C ALA A 69 -6.28 -13.32 13.06
N ILE A 70 -6.31 -12.21 13.80
CA ILE A 70 -6.25 -12.23 15.26
C ILE A 70 -7.52 -12.88 15.85
N GLU A 71 -8.68 -12.59 15.27
CA GLU A 71 -9.95 -13.21 15.67
C GLU A 71 -9.91 -14.73 15.48
N ASP A 72 -9.39 -15.21 14.34
CA ASP A 72 -9.22 -16.65 14.05
C ASP A 72 -8.25 -17.35 15.02
N VAL A 73 -7.12 -16.72 15.34
CA VAL A 73 -6.15 -17.27 16.32
C VAL A 73 -6.75 -17.38 17.73
N GLY A 74 -7.78 -16.58 18.02
CA GLY A 74 -8.46 -16.54 19.30
C GLY A 74 -7.76 -15.66 20.34
N THR A 75 -8.56 -14.99 21.18
CA THR A 75 -8.10 -13.94 22.11
C THR A 75 -7.54 -14.45 23.44
N VAL A 76 -7.51 -15.78 23.64
CA VAL A 76 -7.47 -16.32 25.00
C VAL A 76 -6.06 -16.33 25.65
N ASN A 77 -4.98 -15.95 24.95
CA ASN A 77 -3.61 -16.03 25.51
C ASN A 77 -2.60 -15.03 24.90
N PHE A 78 -2.80 -13.73 25.06
CA PHE A 78 -1.83 -12.71 24.62
C PHE A 78 -0.60 -12.56 25.55
N GLY A 79 -0.56 -13.28 26.67
CA GLY A 79 0.58 -13.23 27.60
C GLY A 79 1.87 -13.73 26.96
N LEU A 80 2.97 -13.00 27.18
CA LEU A 80 4.29 -13.42 26.73
C LEU A 80 4.89 -14.46 27.68
N ARG A 81 5.40 -15.57 27.15
CA ARG A 81 6.12 -16.58 27.92
C ARG A 81 7.62 -16.28 27.90
N LYS A 82 8.26 -16.28 29.07
CA LYS A 82 9.72 -16.12 29.14
C LYS A 82 10.41 -17.24 28.35
N ALA A 83 11.38 -16.89 27.51
CA ALA A 83 12.18 -17.88 26.80
C ALA A 83 13.06 -18.66 27.79
N ASN A 84 13.06 -19.99 27.70
CA ASN A 84 13.94 -20.84 28.50
C ASN A 84 15.35 -20.82 27.89
N VAL A 85 16.11 -19.75 28.13
CA VAL A 85 17.50 -19.67 27.68
C VAL A 85 18.39 -20.28 28.77
N SER A 86 18.86 -21.51 28.52
CA SER A 86 19.88 -22.18 29.32
C SER A 86 21.26 -21.70 28.87
N GLY A 87 21.90 -20.86 29.68
CA GLY A 87 23.28 -20.45 29.45
C GLY A 87 23.67 -19.17 30.18
N ASN A 88 24.91 -19.09 30.64
CA ASN A 88 25.47 -17.97 31.40
C ASN A 88 25.69 -16.69 30.55
N HIS A 89 25.31 -16.73 29.27
CA HIS A 89 25.49 -15.64 28.32
C HIS A 89 24.13 -15.17 27.78
N SER A 90 23.28 -14.67 28.68
CA SER A 90 21.99 -14.09 28.30
C SER A 90 22.22 -12.72 27.65
N THR A 91 21.92 -12.60 26.36
CA THR A 91 21.75 -11.28 25.73
C THR A 91 20.41 -10.68 26.15
N TYR A 92 20.23 -9.36 26.05
CA TYR A 92 18.96 -8.69 26.34
C TYR A 92 17.77 -9.26 25.54
N LEU A 93 18.03 -9.89 24.38
CA LEU A 93 17.01 -10.59 23.58
C LEU A 93 16.49 -11.86 24.26
N ALA A 94 17.29 -12.52 25.12
CA ALA A 94 16.87 -13.69 25.88
C ALA A 94 15.81 -13.38 26.95
N THR A 95 15.69 -12.11 27.37
CA THR A 95 14.64 -11.65 28.28
C THR A 95 13.33 -11.28 27.59
N LEU A 96 13.31 -11.16 26.26
CA LEU A 96 12.07 -10.91 25.53
C LEU A 96 11.15 -12.13 25.62
N GLY A 97 9.92 -11.90 26.07
CA GLY A 97 8.92 -12.97 26.14
C GLY A 97 8.41 -13.36 24.74
N ILE A 98 8.16 -14.64 24.55
CA ILE A 98 7.65 -15.24 23.32
C ILE A 98 6.13 -15.35 23.42
N SER A 99 5.42 -14.80 22.43
CA SER A 99 3.97 -14.99 22.32
C SER A 99 3.66 -16.43 21.91
N PRO A 100 2.83 -17.18 22.69
CA PRO A 100 2.35 -18.50 22.29
C PRO A 100 1.52 -18.47 21.00
N ASN A 101 0.87 -17.33 20.74
CA ASN A 101 0.03 -17.11 19.57
C ASN A 101 0.82 -16.58 18.37
N GLY A 102 2.02 -16.02 18.59
CA GLY A 102 2.86 -15.43 17.55
C GLY A 102 3.05 -16.33 16.32
N PRO A 103 3.44 -17.61 16.47
CA PRO A 103 3.60 -18.52 15.33
C PRO A 103 2.31 -18.86 14.58
N LYS A 104 1.13 -18.68 15.19
CA LYS A 104 -0.17 -18.97 14.56
C LYS A 104 -0.64 -17.82 13.68
N ILE A 105 -0.24 -16.58 13.98
CA ILE A 105 -0.68 -15.37 13.27
C ILE A 105 -0.33 -15.42 11.77
N PRO A 106 0.90 -15.80 11.34
CA PRO A 106 1.21 -15.90 9.91
C PRO A 106 0.33 -16.92 9.17
N GLN A 107 -0.06 -18.00 9.83
CA GLN A 107 -0.95 -19.01 9.25
C GLN A 107 -2.37 -18.48 9.10
N ALA A 108 -2.91 -17.84 10.16
CA ALA A 108 -4.23 -17.21 10.10
C ALA A 108 -4.29 -16.08 9.07
N LEU A 109 -3.26 -15.24 8.98
CA LEU A 109 -3.13 -14.21 7.94
C LEU A 109 -3.13 -14.82 6.53
N SER A 110 -2.40 -15.92 6.31
CA SER A 110 -2.36 -16.59 5.00
C SER A 110 -3.72 -17.18 4.60
N ASN A 111 -4.57 -17.52 5.57
CA ASN A 111 -5.91 -18.06 5.36
C ASN A 111 -7.00 -16.97 5.31
N THR A 112 -6.66 -15.71 5.57
CA THR A 112 -7.61 -14.61 5.58
C THR A 112 -8.02 -14.26 4.15
N SER A 113 -9.33 -14.19 3.92
CA SER A 113 -9.92 -13.78 2.65
C SER A 113 -11.13 -12.90 2.89
N PHE A 114 -11.17 -11.72 2.26
CA PHE A 114 -12.30 -10.80 2.32
C PHE A 114 -12.29 -9.84 1.15
N LYS A 115 -13.39 -9.11 0.95
CA LYS A 115 -13.48 -8.04 -0.04
C LYS A 115 -13.15 -6.71 0.63
N GLY A 116 -11.99 -6.15 0.31
CA GLY A 116 -11.50 -4.87 0.80
C GLY A 116 -11.86 -3.70 -0.11
N LEU A 117 -11.38 -2.50 0.23
CA LEU A 117 -11.52 -1.30 -0.59
C LEU A 117 -10.66 -1.37 -1.86
N THR A 118 -9.54 -2.08 -1.83
CA THR A 118 -8.66 -2.27 -3.00
C THR A 118 -8.97 -3.54 -3.79
N GLY A 119 -10.11 -4.19 -3.53
CA GLY A 119 -10.54 -5.42 -4.20
C GLY A 119 -10.48 -6.66 -3.30
N ASP A 120 -10.38 -7.83 -3.92
CA ASP A 120 -10.34 -9.09 -3.18
C ASP A 120 -8.98 -9.26 -2.49
N TYR A 121 -9.01 -9.38 -1.17
CA TYR A 121 -7.83 -9.57 -0.35
C TYR A 121 -7.63 -11.07 -0.13
N LEU A 122 -6.60 -11.64 -0.74
CA LEU A 122 -6.24 -13.05 -0.62
C LEU A 122 -4.72 -13.17 -0.62
N PHE A 123 -4.13 -13.92 0.31
CA PHE A 123 -2.69 -14.20 0.28
C PHE A 123 -2.40 -15.46 -0.53
N VAL A 124 -1.56 -15.35 -1.56
CA VAL A 124 -0.97 -16.49 -2.28
C VAL A 124 0.52 -16.48 -2.01
N ASN A 125 1.05 -17.57 -1.41
CA ASN A 125 2.47 -17.67 -1.03
C ASN A 125 2.98 -16.49 -0.17
N ARG A 126 2.14 -15.97 0.74
CA ARG A 126 2.41 -14.79 1.60
C ARG A 126 2.61 -13.48 0.84
N GLN A 127 2.12 -13.40 -0.39
CA GLN A 127 2.02 -12.18 -1.16
C GLN A 127 0.56 -11.91 -1.51
N LEU A 128 0.19 -10.64 -1.63
CA LEU A 128 -1.05 -10.28 -2.31
C LEU A 128 -0.83 -10.52 -3.81
N PRO A 129 -1.64 -11.36 -4.47
CA PRO A 129 -1.61 -11.51 -5.91
C PRO A 129 -1.69 -10.15 -6.59
N THR A 130 -0.89 -9.95 -7.62
CA THR A 130 -0.97 -8.77 -8.46
C THR A 130 -2.18 -8.91 -9.39
N SER A 131 -3.27 -8.22 -9.09
CA SER A 131 -4.58 -8.41 -9.75
C SER A 131 -4.77 -7.64 -11.08
N ALA A 132 -3.68 -7.31 -11.78
CA ALA A 132 -3.59 -6.39 -12.93
C ALA A 132 -3.42 -4.90 -12.58
N PHE A 133 -2.69 -4.19 -13.44
CA PHE A 133 -2.51 -2.74 -13.37
C PHE A 133 -3.23 -2.09 -14.54
N GLN A 134 -4.15 -1.16 -14.27
CA GLN A 134 -4.77 -0.34 -15.32
C GLN A 134 -3.76 0.72 -15.78
N ILE A 135 -3.57 0.82 -17.08
CA ILE A 135 -2.74 1.85 -17.69
C ILE A 135 -3.67 2.94 -18.23
N VAL A 136 -3.50 4.15 -17.71
CA VAL A 136 -4.27 5.32 -18.11
C VAL A 136 -3.36 6.37 -18.72
N ASN A 137 -3.83 7.01 -19.78
CA ASN A 137 -3.22 8.20 -20.35
C ASN A 137 -3.98 9.43 -19.88
N VAL A 138 -3.27 10.44 -19.42
CA VAL A 138 -3.86 11.69 -18.91
C VAL A 138 -3.45 12.83 -19.83
N ILE A 139 -4.42 13.47 -20.48
CA ILE A 139 -4.21 14.64 -21.35
C ILE A 139 -5.19 15.73 -20.94
N GLY A 140 -4.67 16.87 -20.48
CA GLY A 140 -5.50 17.94 -19.93
C GLY A 140 -6.22 17.49 -18.66
N ASP A 141 -7.54 17.61 -18.64
CA ASP A 141 -8.45 17.13 -17.60
C ASP A 141 -9.04 15.74 -17.89
N GLY A 142 -8.73 15.16 -19.06
CA GLY A 142 -9.25 13.87 -19.49
C GLY A 142 -8.33 12.70 -19.16
N GLU A 143 -8.91 11.64 -18.62
CA GLU A 143 -8.27 10.33 -18.44
C GLU A 143 -8.80 9.36 -19.49
N ARG A 144 -7.90 8.66 -20.19
CA ARG A 144 -8.23 7.62 -21.16
C ARG A 144 -7.54 6.33 -20.76
N GLU A 145 -8.33 5.27 -20.55
CA GLU A 145 -7.78 3.92 -20.39
C GLU A 145 -7.07 3.47 -21.68
N LEU A 146 -5.84 3.00 -21.53
CA LEU A 146 -5.05 2.39 -22.60
C LEU A 146 -5.10 0.87 -22.58
N GLY A 147 -5.37 0.27 -21.42
CA GLY A 147 -5.51 -1.18 -21.24
C GLY A 147 -5.10 -1.64 -19.84
N PHE A 148 -4.91 -2.94 -19.69
CA PHE A 148 -4.49 -3.58 -18.45
C PHE A 148 -3.21 -4.37 -18.66
N TRP A 149 -2.26 -4.23 -17.74
CA TRP A 149 -1.05 -5.04 -17.68
C TRP A 149 -1.20 -6.12 -16.61
N THR A 150 -0.89 -7.36 -16.98
CA THR A 150 -0.79 -8.50 -16.03
C THR A 150 0.56 -9.19 -16.22
N PRO A 151 1.12 -9.83 -15.17
CA PRO A 151 2.33 -10.62 -15.32
C PRO A 151 2.21 -11.73 -16.37
N GLU A 152 1.02 -12.31 -16.53
CA GLU A 152 0.76 -13.46 -17.40
C GLU A 152 0.47 -13.07 -18.85
N MET A 153 -0.25 -11.97 -19.09
CA MET A 153 -0.72 -11.58 -20.43
C MET A 153 -0.03 -10.32 -20.98
N ASP A 154 0.93 -9.75 -20.24
CA ASP A 154 1.56 -8.47 -20.55
C ASP A 154 0.50 -7.35 -20.74
N LEU A 155 0.81 -6.30 -21.50
CA LEU A 155 -0.14 -5.23 -21.82
C LEU A 155 -1.19 -5.72 -22.81
N SER A 156 -2.41 -5.86 -22.30
CA SER A 156 -3.60 -6.18 -23.06
C SER A 156 -4.51 -4.97 -23.20
N LYS A 157 -5.19 -4.86 -24.33
CA LYS A 157 -6.23 -3.86 -24.57
C LYS A 157 -7.59 -4.53 -24.46
N ASN A 158 -8.57 -3.80 -23.93
CA ASN A 158 -9.98 -4.17 -24.04
C ASN A 158 -10.44 -4.25 -25.51
#